data_AF-A0A3A5W625-F1
#
_entry.id   AF-A0A3A5W625-F1
#
_cell.length_a   1.000
_cell.length_b   1.000
_cell.length_c   1.000
_cell.angle_alpha   90.00
_cell.angle_beta   90.00
_cell.angle_gamma   90.00
#
_symmetry.space_group_name_H-M   'P 1'
#
loop_
_entity.id
_entity.type
_entity.pdbx_description
1 polymer ?
#
loop_
_entity_poly.entity_id
_entity_poly.type
_entity_poly.pdbx_seq_one_letter_code
_entity_poly.pdbx_strand_id
1 'polypeptide(L)'
;QNGQNGQNQQQQGQTQNGQQGQQGQQNDQQQGQQLDNQDQNGENDNDGDGIPDDLDNDDDNDGLPDDLDQNPNDHDNDGIDDAEDNDDDGDGIDDREETEDGDDNTNIYDHDNDGINDAVDLDRDNDGIDNRNDVGPNGEDYTRDHDNDGMDDADDDDDDNDNILDVDEIGGATGAYRYDHDNDGIWDMTDTDDDNDGLSDWFEVNDGNSLTGQFDHDNDGIEDHVDDDDDNDGIIDEFEI
;
A
#
# COMPACT_ATOMS: atom_id res chain seq x y z
N GLN A 1 36.46 41.42 -52.34
CA GLN A 1 36.45 41.18 -50.88
C GLN A 1 35.90 39.76 -50.72
N ASN A 2 36.78 38.76 -50.55
CA ASN A 2 36.99 37.99 -49.30
C ASN A 2 35.68 37.43 -48.74
N GLY A 3 35.47 36.14 -48.46
CA GLY A 3 36.35 34.95 -48.38
C GLY A 3 35.51 33.74 -47.93
N GLN A 4 36.15 32.58 -47.85
CA GLN A 4 35.64 31.19 -47.76
C GLN A 4 34.95 30.75 -46.44
N ASN A 5 34.23 29.61 -46.56
CA ASN A 5 34.13 28.44 -45.66
C ASN A 5 33.62 28.55 -44.21
N GLY A 6 32.70 27.64 -43.88
CA GLY A 6 32.47 27.14 -42.51
C GLY A 6 31.16 26.36 -42.36
N GLN A 7 31.16 25.06 -42.68
CA GLN A 7 30.22 24.11 -42.09
C GLN A 7 30.54 23.96 -40.60
N ASN A 8 29.54 24.02 -39.72
CA ASN A 8 29.52 23.23 -38.48
C ASN A 8 28.12 23.22 -37.86
N GLN A 9 27.57 22.01 -37.81
CA GLN A 9 26.72 21.40 -36.79
C GLN A 9 25.97 22.35 -35.83
N GLN A 10 24.65 22.39 -35.98
CA GLN A 10 23.74 22.65 -34.85
C GLN A 10 23.02 21.34 -34.57
N GLN A 11 23.49 20.69 -33.51
CA GLN A 11 22.82 19.56 -32.86
C GLN A 11 21.46 20.00 -32.33
N GLN A 12 20.55 19.04 -32.38
CA GLN A 12 19.21 19.05 -31.85
C GLN A 12 19.20 19.34 -30.34
N GLY A 13 18.14 20.00 -29.90
CA GLY A 13 17.86 20.31 -28.50
C GLY A 13 16.54 21.05 -28.38
N GLN A 14 15.48 20.48 -28.97
CA GLN A 14 14.10 20.69 -28.56
C GLN A 14 13.75 19.38 -27.86
N THR A 15 13.49 19.37 -26.57
CA THR A 15 12.13 19.50 -26.05
C THR A 15 12.08 20.32 -24.75
N GLN A 16 11.09 21.22 -24.71
CA GLN A 16 10.50 21.74 -23.48
C GLN A 16 9.35 20.80 -23.11
N ASN A 17 9.26 20.44 -21.83
CA ASN A 17 8.07 20.13 -21.01
C ASN A 17 8.67 19.49 -19.74
N GLY A 18 8.47 19.96 -18.52
CA GLY A 18 7.22 20.47 -17.98
C GLY A 18 6.34 19.31 -17.54
N GLN A 19 6.85 18.44 -16.66
CA GLN A 19 6.08 17.43 -15.94
C GLN A 19 6.46 17.54 -14.46
N GLN A 20 5.76 18.44 -13.78
CA GLN A 20 5.25 18.15 -12.44
C GLN A 20 3.85 17.58 -12.68
N GLY A 21 3.54 16.43 -12.10
CA GLY A 21 2.21 15.81 -12.14
C GLY A 21 2.11 14.65 -13.13
N GLN A 22 2.41 13.46 -12.63
CA GLN A 22 1.79 12.16 -12.88
C GLN A 22 2.62 11.16 -12.07
N GLN A 23 2.27 11.04 -10.78
CA GLN A 23 2.72 9.98 -9.88
C GLN A 23 1.61 8.93 -9.90
N GLY A 24 1.98 7.65 -9.94
CA GLY A 24 1.06 6.53 -9.69
C GLY A 24 0.58 5.71 -10.88
N GLN A 25 1.26 5.68 -12.03
CA GLN A 25 1.07 4.60 -13.03
C GLN A 25 2.38 4.38 -13.76
N GLN A 26 3.00 3.22 -13.51
CA GLN A 26 4.05 2.71 -14.39
C GLN A 26 3.43 2.31 -15.73
N ASN A 27 4.23 1.90 -16.70
CA ASN A 27 3.72 1.30 -17.93
C ASN A 27 4.58 0.08 -18.22
N ASP A 28 4.15 -0.82 -19.11
CA ASP A 28 4.88 -2.05 -19.46
C ASP A 28 6.38 -1.82 -19.78
N GLN A 29 6.77 -0.62 -20.26
CA GLN A 29 8.17 -0.32 -20.51
C GLN A 29 8.95 0.06 -19.25
N GLN A 30 8.29 0.66 -18.26
CA GLN A 30 8.86 0.99 -16.95
C GLN A 30 8.99 -0.28 -16.10
N GLN A 31 7.95 -1.13 -16.09
CA GLN A 31 8.00 -2.41 -15.37
C GLN A 31 9.10 -3.34 -15.92
N GLY A 32 9.16 -3.54 -17.24
CA GLY A 32 10.23 -4.30 -17.85
C GLY A 32 11.64 -3.67 -17.74
N GLN A 33 11.76 -2.42 -17.26
CA GLN A 33 13.06 -1.82 -16.90
C GLN A 33 13.49 -2.19 -15.49
N GLN A 34 12.57 -2.53 -14.58
CA GLN A 34 12.88 -2.92 -13.21
C GLN A 34 13.57 -4.30 -13.15
N LEU A 35 13.06 -5.30 -13.88
CA LEU A 35 13.81 -6.56 -14.10
C LEU A 35 15.20 -6.32 -14.70
N ASP A 36 15.32 -5.38 -15.66
CA ASP A 36 16.61 -5.06 -16.29
C ASP A 36 17.57 -4.35 -15.30
N ASN A 37 17.06 -3.68 -14.26
CA ASN A 37 17.86 -3.09 -13.17
C ASN A 37 18.46 -4.18 -12.27
N GLN A 38 17.70 -5.23 -11.97
CA GLN A 38 18.13 -6.39 -11.18
C GLN A 38 19.10 -7.31 -11.95
N ASP A 39 18.75 -7.68 -13.19
CA ASP A 39 19.47 -8.68 -14.00
C ASP A 39 20.79 -8.12 -14.63
N GLN A 40 21.01 -6.81 -14.47
CA GLN A 40 22.23 -6.09 -14.81
C GLN A 40 22.52 -5.00 -13.74
N ASN A 41 23.17 -5.28 -12.59
CA ASN A 41 23.66 -4.23 -11.64
C ASN A 41 24.40 -3.09 -12.37
N GLY A 42 23.65 -2.09 -12.82
CA GLY A 42 24.01 -1.27 -13.96
C GLY A 42 23.56 0.17 -13.79
N GLU A 43 22.53 0.39 -12.97
CA GLU A 43 22.23 1.69 -12.38
C GLU A 43 22.40 1.67 -10.83
N ASN A 44 22.41 0.49 -10.16
CA ASN A 44 22.56 0.36 -8.68
C ASN A 44 21.44 1.17 -8.02
N ASP A 45 20.21 0.67 -8.15
CA ASP A 45 18.93 1.32 -7.84
C ASP A 45 17.97 0.16 -7.49
N ASN A 46 18.15 -0.42 -6.29
CA ASN A 46 17.61 -1.72 -5.90
C ASN A 46 16.08 -1.71 -5.69
N ASP A 47 15.53 -0.61 -5.21
CA ASP A 47 14.09 -0.35 -5.02
C ASP A 47 13.37 0.24 -6.26
N GLY A 48 14.13 0.63 -7.29
CA GLY A 48 13.61 1.28 -8.50
C GLY A 48 12.98 2.67 -8.30
N ASP A 49 13.24 3.37 -7.20
CA ASP A 49 12.67 4.71 -6.91
C ASP A 49 13.30 5.83 -7.77
N GLY A 50 14.44 5.52 -8.41
CA GLY A 50 15.22 6.38 -9.29
C GLY A 50 16.35 7.16 -8.59
N ILE A 51 16.65 6.83 -7.35
CA ILE A 51 17.79 7.27 -6.55
C ILE A 51 18.79 6.10 -6.45
N PRO A 52 20.00 6.24 -7.02
CA PRO A 52 20.95 5.15 -6.95
C PRO A 52 21.38 4.82 -5.52
N ASP A 53 21.52 3.53 -5.15
CA ASP A 53 21.87 2.99 -3.83
C ASP A 53 23.03 3.76 -3.14
N ASP A 54 24.08 4.09 -3.91
CA ASP A 54 25.24 4.87 -3.41
C ASP A 54 24.86 6.27 -2.84
N LEU A 55 23.64 6.74 -3.12
CA LEU A 55 23.03 8.01 -2.74
C LEU A 55 21.69 7.84 -2.01
N ASP A 56 21.12 6.64 -2.01
CA ASP A 56 19.94 6.32 -1.21
C ASP A 56 20.34 6.21 0.28
N ASN A 57 19.33 6.28 1.13
CA ASN A 57 19.41 6.00 2.56
C ASN A 57 18.60 4.76 2.97
N ASP A 58 17.88 4.15 2.03
CA ASP A 58 17.01 3.00 2.18
C ASP A 58 16.98 2.26 0.82
N ASP A 59 18.06 1.53 0.52
CA ASP A 59 18.38 0.95 -0.79
C ASP A 59 17.28 0.02 -1.34
N ASP A 60 16.52 -0.64 -0.46
CA ASP A 60 15.40 -1.51 -0.81
C ASP A 60 14.04 -0.95 -0.38
N ASN A 61 13.95 0.22 0.25
CA ASN A 61 12.69 0.80 0.77
C ASN A 61 11.87 -0.17 1.65
N ASP A 62 12.54 -1.04 2.41
CA ASP A 62 11.87 -1.89 3.39
C ASP A 62 11.41 -1.10 4.63
N GLY A 63 11.81 0.17 4.75
CA GLY A 63 11.46 1.10 5.82
C GLY A 63 12.52 1.19 6.93
N LEU A 64 13.61 0.41 6.81
CA LEU A 64 14.78 0.43 7.68
C LEU A 64 15.99 1.04 6.93
N PRO A 65 16.46 2.23 7.35
CA PRO A 65 17.61 2.85 6.69
C PRO A 65 18.87 1.95 6.68
N ASP A 66 19.64 1.89 5.60
CA ASP A 66 20.75 0.92 5.39
C ASP A 66 21.79 0.88 6.53
N ASP A 67 21.98 2.00 7.22
CA ASP A 67 22.90 2.12 8.37
C ASP A 67 22.43 1.27 9.59
N LEU A 68 21.16 0.91 9.62
CA LEU A 68 20.47 0.14 10.66
C LEU A 68 19.99 -1.23 10.16
N ASP A 69 19.83 -1.37 8.86
CA ASP A 69 19.37 -2.59 8.26
C ASP A 69 20.50 -3.64 8.08
N GLN A 70 20.12 -4.92 8.21
CA GLN A 70 21.02 -6.07 8.11
C GLN A 70 21.07 -6.66 6.70
N ASN A 71 20.04 -6.44 5.90
CA ASN A 71 19.86 -6.97 4.56
C ASN A 71 19.39 -5.83 3.62
N PRO A 72 20.20 -4.81 3.30
CA PRO A 72 19.70 -3.56 2.69
C PRO A 72 19.45 -3.69 1.18
N ASN A 73 19.14 -4.91 0.72
CA ASN A 73 18.83 -5.27 -0.66
C ASN A 73 17.83 -6.43 -0.65
N ASP A 74 16.96 -6.51 0.36
CA ASP A 74 16.05 -7.64 0.69
C ASP A 74 14.69 -7.02 1.04
N HIS A 75 13.97 -6.60 0.00
CA HIS A 75 12.79 -5.74 0.08
C HIS A 75 11.67 -6.36 0.93
N ASP A 76 11.41 -7.66 0.77
CA ASP A 76 10.44 -8.43 1.54
C ASP A 76 11.03 -9.09 2.82
N ASN A 77 12.29 -8.82 3.13
CA ASN A 77 12.97 -9.31 4.32
C ASN A 77 12.92 -10.84 4.52
N ASP A 78 12.76 -11.65 3.47
CA ASP A 78 12.73 -13.11 3.57
C ASP A 78 14.12 -13.72 3.84
N GLY A 79 15.17 -12.92 3.62
CA GLY A 79 16.56 -13.28 3.79
C GLY A 79 17.28 -13.71 2.50
N ILE A 80 16.69 -13.42 1.34
CA ILE A 80 17.26 -13.58 0.01
C ILE A 80 17.33 -12.20 -0.63
N ASP A 81 18.54 -11.71 -0.90
CA ASP A 81 18.70 -10.44 -1.62
C ASP A 81 17.88 -10.46 -2.93
N ASP A 82 17.17 -9.37 -3.27
CA ASP A 82 16.27 -9.22 -4.44
C ASP A 82 16.92 -9.72 -5.75
N ALA A 83 18.23 -9.48 -5.91
CA ALA A 83 18.99 -9.96 -7.08
C ALA A 83 19.06 -11.50 -7.22
N GLU A 84 18.74 -12.25 -6.16
CA GLU A 84 18.65 -13.70 -6.10
C GLU A 84 17.24 -14.23 -5.78
N ASP A 85 16.28 -13.35 -5.49
CA ASP A 85 14.86 -13.66 -5.32
C ASP A 85 14.10 -13.61 -6.66
N ASN A 86 12.83 -14.00 -6.63
CA ASN A 86 11.93 -14.07 -7.77
C ASN A 86 10.53 -13.53 -7.45
N ASP A 87 10.37 -12.89 -6.30
CA ASP A 87 9.12 -12.47 -5.63
C ASP A 87 9.53 -11.36 -4.65
N ASP A 88 10.08 -10.27 -5.20
CA ASP A 88 10.88 -9.31 -4.43
C ASP A 88 10.06 -8.52 -3.40
N ASP A 89 8.77 -8.32 -3.63
CA ASP A 89 7.86 -7.75 -2.64
C ASP A 89 7.16 -8.81 -1.80
N GLY A 90 7.22 -10.09 -2.14
CA GLY A 90 6.66 -11.16 -1.34
C GLY A 90 5.13 -11.26 -1.41
N ASP A 91 4.50 -10.70 -2.45
CA ASP A 91 3.05 -10.77 -2.69
C ASP A 91 2.59 -12.18 -3.16
N GLY A 92 3.55 -13.04 -3.53
CA GLY A 92 3.33 -14.40 -3.99
C GLY A 92 3.20 -14.55 -5.51
N ILE A 93 3.47 -13.51 -6.28
CA ILE A 93 3.57 -13.47 -7.74
C ILE A 93 5.06 -13.46 -8.12
N ASP A 94 5.42 -14.10 -9.25
CA ASP A 94 6.82 -14.09 -9.70
C ASP A 94 7.11 -12.76 -10.40
N ASP A 95 8.24 -12.09 -10.12
CA ASP A 95 8.60 -10.78 -10.71
C ASP A 95 8.45 -10.71 -12.23
N ARG A 96 8.73 -11.84 -12.89
CA ARG A 96 8.64 -11.93 -14.36
C ARG A 96 7.22 -12.09 -14.85
N GLU A 97 6.32 -12.59 -14.02
CA GLU A 97 4.90 -12.62 -14.30
C GLU A 97 4.33 -11.21 -14.23
N GLU A 98 4.63 -10.46 -13.18
CA GLU A 98 4.16 -9.08 -13.00
C GLU A 98 4.65 -8.16 -14.12
N THR A 99 5.95 -8.18 -14.40
CA THR A 99 6.49 -7.34 -15.48
C THR A 99 6.07 -7.75 -16.91
N GLU A 100 5.44 -8.93 -17.09
CA GLU A 100 4.94 -9.41 -18.39
C GLU A 100 3.40 -9.42 -18.52
N ASP A 101 2.64 -9.22 -17.44
CA ASP A 101 1.18 -9.34 -17.45
C ASP A 101 0.46 -8.12 -18.07
N GLY A 102 1.10 -6.94 -18.00
CA GLY A 102 0.58 -5.67 -18.47
C GLY A 102 -0.55 -5.10 -17.60
N ASP A 103 -0.58 -5.47 -16.32
CA ASP A 103 -1.33 -4.79 -15.28
C ASP A 103 -0.43 -3.71 -14.65
N ASP A 104 -0.96 -2.49 -14.49
CA ASP A 104 -0.19 -1.39 -13.89
C ASP A 104 -0.28 -1.43 -12.35
N ASN A 105 -1.12 -2.33 -11.81
CA ASN A 105 -1.38 -2.56 -10.39
C ASN A 105 -0.57 -3.72 -9.81
N THR A 106 0.15 -4.47 -10.64
CA THR A 106 1.07 -5.52 -10.20
C THR A 106 2.48 -5.08 -10.63
N ASN A 107 3.39 -5.04 -9.68
CA ASN A 107 4.75 -4.55 -9.88
C ASN A 107 5.58 -5.09 -8.73
N ILE A 108 6.82 -5.47 -9.02
CA ILE A 108 7.77 -6.20 -8.17
C ILE A 108 8.20 -5.49 -6.86
N TYR A 109 7.54 -4.37 -6.52
CA TYR A 109 7.77 -3.50 -5.38
C TYR A 109 6.41 -2.87 -4.98
N ASP A 110 5.33 -3.66 -5.00
CA ASP A 110 3.92 -3.27 -4.79
C ASP A 110 3.23 -4.41 -4.03
N HIS A 111 3.55 -4.51 -2.74
CA HIS A 111 3.25 -5.68 -1.90
C HIS A 111 1.76 -6.04 -1.84
N ASP A 112 0.87 -5.03 -1.87
CA ASP A 112 -0.58 -5.22 -1.82
C ASP A 112 -1.28 -5.21 -3.19
N ASN A 113 -0.53 -4.93 -4.26
CA ASN A 113 -1.02 -4.79 -5.64
C ASN A 113 -2.12 -3.72 -5.81
N ASP A 114 -2.06 -2.62 -5.06
CA ASP A 114 -3.03 -1.53 -5.22
C ASP A 114 -2.65 -0.55 -6.35
N GLY A 115 -1.40 -0.63 -6.83
CA GLY A 115 -0.81 0.22 -7.87
C GLY A 115 0.01 1.40 -7.32
N ILE A 116 0.24 1.44 -6.01
CA ILE A 116 1.12 2.37 -5.32
C ILE A 116 2.38 1.60 -4.90
N ASN A 117 3.52 2.04 -5.44
CA ASN A 117 4.79 1.45 -5.09
C ASN A 117 5.15 1.67 -3.61
N ASP A 118 5.66 0.63 -2.97
CA ASP A 118 6.02 0.55 -1.55
C ASP A 118 6.85 1.73 -1.04
N ALA A 119 7.77 2.26 -1.86
CA ALA A 119 8.61 3.42 -1.53
C ALA A 119 7.81 4.69 -1.16
N VAL A 120 6.58 4.78 -1.66
CA VAL A 120 5.68 5.92 -1.44
C VAL A 120 4.35 5.52 -0.84
N ASP A 121 4.11 4.23 -0.63
CA ASP A 121 2.96 3.75 0.11
C ASP A 121 3.10 4.09 1.59
N LEU A 122 1.99 4.49 2.21
CA LEU A 122 1.89 4.70 3.64
C LEU A 122 1.35 3.48 4.38
N ASP A 123 0.87 2.46 3.67
CA ASP A 123 0.20 1.25 4.15
C ASP A 123 0.47 0.11 3.16
N ARG A 124 1.67 -0.49 3.23
CA ARG A 124 2.20 -1.41 2.19
C ARG A 124 1.45 -2.73 2.09
N ASP A 125 0.83 -3.19 3.17
CA ASP A 125 0.07 -4.44 3.17
C ASP A 125 -1.46 -4.20 3.10
N ASN A 126 -1.87 -2.94 2.93
CA ASN A 126 -3.25 -2.48 2.84
C ASN A 126 -4.12 -2.92 4.02
N ASP A 127 -3.54 -2.86 5.20
CA ASP A 127 -4.22 -3.34 6.39
C ASP A 127 -4.99 -2.29 7.18
N GLY A 128 -4.92 -1.02 6.75
CA GLY A 128 -5.53 0.10 7.42
C GLY A 128 -4.67 0.72 8.53
N ILE A 129 -3.44 0.24 8.74
CA ILE A 129 -2.46 0.72 9.71
C ILE A 129 -1.27 1.30 8.96
N ASP A 130 -0.94 2.57 9.25
CA ASP A 130 0.23 3.16 8.59
C ASP A 130 1.54 2.39 8.89
N ASN A 131 2.41 2.25 7.88
CA ASN A 131 3.73 1.59 7.92
C ASN A 131 4.60 1.95 9.15
N ARG A 132 4.33 3.11 9.77
CA ARG A 132 5.09 3.59 10.93
C ARG A 132 4.55 3.07 12.27
N ASN A 133 3.28 2.72 12.33
CA ASN A 133 2.66 2.08 13.48
C ASN A 133 2.78 0.55 13.40
N ASP A 134 3.08 0.05 12.21
CA ASP A 134 3.41 -1.34 11.98
C ASP A 134 4.66 -1.83 12.74
N VAL A 135 4.68 -3.11 13.12
CA VAL A 135 5.73 -3.81 13.87
C VAL A 135 6.41 -4.95 13.11
N GLY A 136 5.89 -5.34 11.95
CA GLY A 136 6.46 -6.34 11.05
C GLY A 136 7.55 -5.77 10.15
N PRO A 137 8.38 -6.63 9.54
CA PRO A 137 9.45 -6.22 8.64
C PRO A 137 8.93 -5.61 7.33
N ASN A 138 7.78 -6.06 6.82
CA ASN A 138 7.21 -5.59 5.55
C ASN A 138 6.05 -4.60 5.76
N GLY A 139 5.89 -4.12 7.00
CA GLY A 139 4.63 -3.50 7.40
C GLY A 139 3.54 -4.55 7.64
N GLU A 140 3.81 -5.56 8.49
CA GLU A 140 2.79 -6.48 8.97
C GLU A 140 2.50 -6.24 10.47
N ASP A 141 1.33 -5.73 10.85
CA ASP A 141 1.01 -5.55 12.27
C ASP A 141 0.49 -6.84 12.92
N TYR A 142 1.37 -7.55 13.65
CA TYR A 142 0.98 -8.66 14.54
C TYR A 142 0.24 -8.22 15.83
N THR A 143 -0.47 -7.11 15.80
CA THR A 143 -1.33 -6.65 16.89
C THR A 143 -2.69 -6.16 16.42
N ARG A 144 -3.00 -6.40 15.14
CA ARG A 144 -4.29 -6.11 14.50
C ARG A 144 -5.40 -6.95 15.14
N ASP A 145 -6.56 -6.37 15.32
CA ASP A 145 -7.74 -6.91 16.02
C ASP A 145 -8.96 -6.32 15.29
N HIS A 146 -9.21 -6.80 14.06
CA HIS A 146 -10.10 -6.19 13.05
C HIS A 146 -11.53 -6.02 13.57
N ASP A 147 -12.03 -6.99 14.34
CA ASP A 147 -13.34 -6.94 14.99
C ASP A 147 -13.29 -6.47 16.45
N ASN A 148 -12.09 -6.15 16.94
CA ASN A 148 -11.81 -5.68 18.28
C ASN A 148 -12.34 -6.61 19.39
N ASP A 149 -12.42 -7.91 19.14
CA ASP A 149 -12.83 -8.91 20.13
C ASP A 149 -11.76 -9.16 21.21
N GLY A 150 -10.55 -8.61 20.99
CA GLY A 150 -9.40 -8.74 21.86
C GLY A 150 -8.51 -9.93 21.53
N MET A 151 -8.76 -10.60 20.40
CA MET A 151 -7.84 -11.49 19.73
C MET A 151 -7.03 -10.71 18.69
N ASP A 152 -5.88 -11.24 18.35
CA ASP A 152 -5.08 -10.68 17.27
C ASP A 152 -5.52 -11.43 16.01
N ASP A 153 -5.74 -10.78 14.88
CA ASP A 153 -6.21 -11.41 13.63
C ASP A 153 -5.31 -12.57 13.20
N ALA A 154 -4.01 -12.52 13.53
CA ALA A 154 -3.11 -13.63 13.28
C ALA A 154 -3.43 -14.91 14.10
N ASP A 155 -4.17 -14.75 15.20
CA ASP A 155 -4.64 -15.78 16.14
C ASP A 155 -6.17 -15.99 16.10
N ASP A 156 -6.96 -15.05 15.55
CA ASP A 156 -8.40 -15.17 15.35
C ASP A 156 -8.68 -16.07 14.12
N ASP A 157 -9.83 -16.75 14.13
CA ASP A 157 -10.29 -17.60 13.03
C ASP A 157 -11.49 -16.95 12.28
N ASP A 158 -11.94 -15.75 12.68
CA ASP A 158 -13.11 -15.00 12.17
C ASP A 158 -12.90 -13.48 12.37
N ASP A 159 -11.91 -12.90 11.69
CA ASP A 159 -11.34 -11.56 11.95
C ASP A 159 -12.35 -10.40 11.88
N ASP A 160 -13.51 -10.60 11.24
CA ASP A 160 -14.60 -9.61 11.11
C ASP A 160 -15.88 -10.00 11.89
N ASN A 161 -15.85 -11.11 12.64
CA ASN A 161 -16.95 -11.70 13.39
C ASN A 161 -18.27 -11.89 12.58
N ASP A 162 -18.22 -12.02 11.25
CA ASP A 162 -19.38 -12.21 10.37
C ASP A 162 -19.97 -13.64 10.43
N ASN A 163 -19.33 -14.53 11.20
CA ASN A 163 -19.58 -15.98 11.33
C ASN A 163 -19.14 -16.83 10.12
N ILE A 164 -18.23 -16.32 9.29
CA ILE A 164 -17.57 -17.01 8.19
C ILE A 164 -16.07 -16.97 8.45
N LEU A 165 -15.55 -18.07 9.02
CA LEU A 165 -14.12 -18.21 9.29
C LEU A 165 -13.24 -17.79 8.11
N ASP A 166 -12.12 -17.11 8.34
CA ASP A 166 -11.24 -16.53 7.30
C ASP A 166 -10.81 -17.59 6.28
N VAL A 167 -10.56 -18.82 6.75
CA VAL A 167 -10.22 -19.97 5.89
C VAL A 167 -11.29 -20.40 4.89
N ASP A 168 -12.56 -20.06 5.17
CA ASP A 168 -13.73 -20.31 4.32
C ASP A 168 -14.14 -19.07 3.51
N GLU A 169 -13.43 -17.96 3.67
CA GLU A 169 -13.57 -16.74 2.88
C GLU A 169 -12.82 -16.80 1.55
N ILE A 170 -13.25 -15.98 0.58
CA ILE A 170 -12.48 -15.74 -0.66
C ILE A 170 -11.56 -14.56 -0.37
N GLY A 171 -10.27 -14.83 -0.19
CA GLY A 171 -9.25 -13.83 0.19
C GLY A 171 -8.45 -14.27 1.42
N GLY A 172 -9.08 -14.99 2.36
CA GLY A 172 -8.46 -15.29 3.66
C GLY A 172 -8.48 -14.05 4.58
N ALA A 173 -7.72 -14.12 5.68
CA ALA A 173 -7.44 -13.03 6.63
C ALA A 173 -6.87 -11.73 6.00
N THR A 174 -6.56 -11.75 4.69
CA THR A 174 -6.03 -10.63 3.91
C THR A 174 -6.94 -10.26 2.73
N GLY A 175 -8.19 -10.71 2.75
CA GLY A 175 -9.14 -10.38 1.70
C GLY A 175 -9.57 -8.92 1.77
N ALA A 176 -8.90 -8.04 1.01
CA ALA A 176 -9.21 -6.61 0.79
C ALA A 176 -10.62 -6.29 0.24
N TYR A 177 -11.60 -7.20 0.39
CA TYR A 177 -12.73 -7.32 -0.50
C TYR A 177 -14.08 -7.54 0.19
N ARG A 178 -14.39 -6.99 1.38
CA ARG A 178 -15.73 -7.20 1.98
C ARG A 178 -16.39 -6.10 2.84
N TYR A 179 -15.78 -4.93 3.03
CA TYR A 179 -16.28 -3.93 3.99
C TYR A 179 -17.50 -3.11 3.46
N ASP A 180 -18.55 -2.95 4.28
CA ASP A 180 -19.81 -2.18 4.09
C ASP A 180 -20.32 -1.84 5.51
N HIS A 181 -19.55 -1.03 6.26
CA HIS A 181 -19.72 -0.83 7.71
C HIS A 181 -21.12 -0.29 8.08
N ASP A 182 -21.67 0.59 7.27
CA ASP A 182 -23.01 1.14 7.43
C ASP A 182 -24.15 0.31 6.79
N ASN A 183 -23.80 -0.79 6.13
CA ASN A 183 -24.72 -1.67 5.41
C ASN A 183 -25.61 -0.93 4.38
N ASP A 184 -25.16 0.19 3.81
CA ASP A 184 -25.89 0.96 2.82
C ASP A 184 -25.83 0.33 1.40
N GLY A 185 -24.90 -0.63 1.23
CA GLY A 185 -24.69 -1.39 0.01
C GLY A 185 -23.69 -0.74 -0.95
N ILE A 186 -22.97 0.28 -0.50
CA ILE A 186 -21.69 0.76 -1.01
C ILE A 186 -20.61 0.13 -0.13
N TRP A 187 -19.45 -0.17 -0.71
CA TRP A 187 -18.37 -0.80 0.04
C TRP A 187 -17.42 0.27 0.49
N ASP A 188 -16.89 0.22 1.72
CA ASP A 188 -16.06 1.26 2.34
C ASP A 188 -14.91 1.74 1.43
N MET A 189 -14.21 0.81 0.75
CA MET A 189 -13.17 1.15 -0.24
C MET A 189 -13.63 2.14 -1.34
N THR A 190 -14.94 2.18 -1.59
CA THR A 190 -15.59 3.09 -2.54
C THR A 190 -16.62 4.02 -1.89
N ASP A 191 -16.90 3.81 -0.61
CA ASP A 191 -17.64 4.75 0.21
C ASP A 191 -16.72 5.90 0.58
N THR A 192 -17.32 6.96 1.08
CA THR A 192 -16.62 8.18 1.50
C THR A 192 -17.11 8.64 2.85
N ASP A 193 -17.84 7.79 3.56
CA ASP A 193 -18.64 8.02 4.77
C ASP A 193 -19.00 6.63 5.34
N ASP A 194 -17.98 5.87 5.76
CA ASP A 194 -18.07 4.42 6.05
C ASP A 194 -19.08 4.04 7.16
N ASP A 195 -19.39 4.98 8.05
CA ASP A 195 -20.40 4.84 9.11
C ASP A 195 -21.65 5.72 8.86
N ASN A 196 -21.77 6.34 7.68
CA ASN A 196 -22.91 7.16 7.26
C ASN A 196 -23.37 8.23 8.30
N ASP A 197 -22.46 8.70 9.16
CA ASP A 197 -22.72 9.68 10.20
C ASP A 197 -22.89 11.11 9.62
N GLY A 198 -22.50 11.28 8.35
CA GLY A 198 -22.57 12.49 7.56
C GLY A 198 -21.29 13.34 7.57
N LEU A 199 -20.18 12.79 8.06
CA LEU A 199 -18.82 13.23 7.87
C LEU A 199 -18.25 12.48 6.67
N SER A 200 -16.98 12.18 6.67
CA SER A 200 -16.34 11.51 5.53
C SER A 200 -14.99 11.07 6.02
N ASP A 201 -14.55 9.88 5.64
CA ASP A 201 -13.39 9.21 6.22
C ASP A 201 -12.14 10.12 6.17
N TRP A 202 -11.98 10.86 5.05
CA TRP A 202 -10.91 11.83 4.90
C TRP A 202 -10.93 12.93 5.97
N PHE A 203 -12.11 13.44 6.34
CA PHE A 203 -12.26 14.44 7.40
C PHE A 203 -11.97 13.85 8.78
N GLU A 204 -12.45 12.65 9.06
CA GLU A 204 -12.35 11.99 10.37
C GLU A 204 -10.90 11.64 10.71
N VAL A 205 -10.16 11.11 9.74
CA VAL A 205 -8.72 10.86 9.86
C VAL A 205 -7.92 12.16 10.08
N ASN A 206 -8.41 13.31 9.61
CA ASN A 206 -7.63 14.56 9.56
C ASN A 206 -8.06 15.68 10.52
N ASP A 207 -9.18 15.55 11.24
CA ASP A 207 -9.68 16.63 12.10
C ASP A 207 -9.07 16.61 13.51
N GLY A 208 -8.46 15.48 13.90
CA GLY A 208 -7.81 15.26 15.19
C GLY A 208 -8.80 15.21 16.36
N ASN A 209 -10.05 14.83 16.10
CA ASN A 209 -11.12 14.69 17.06
C ASN A 209 -11.52 13.21 17.18
N SER A 210 -11.35 12.65 18.36
CA SER A 210 -11.68 11.25 18.65
C SER A 210 -13.17 11.04 18.97
N LEU A 211 -14.07 11.86 18.41
CA LEU A 211 -15.53 11.79 18.61
C LEU A 211 -16.27 11.76 17.26
N THR A 212 -15.51 11.46 16.22
CA THR A 212 -15.81 11.51 14.79
C THR A 212 -14.82 10.50 14.19
N GLY A 213 -14.79 9.31 14.77
CA GLY A 213 -13.97 8.22 14.25
C GLY A 213 -14.59 7.74 12.94
N GLN A 214 -13.81 7.04 12.11
CA GLN A 214 -14.31 6.47 10.85
C GLN A 214 -15.41 5.40 11.06
N PHE A 215 -15.59 4.95 12.30
CA PHE A 215 -16.50 3.88 12.72
C PHE A 215 -17.18 4.31 14.05
N ASP A 216 -17.89 5.44 14.06
CA ASP A 216 -18.60 6.05 15.21
C ASP A 216 -19.94 6.67 14.75
N HIS A 217 -20.89 5.81 14.39
CA HIS A 217 -22.18 6.10 13.74
C HIS A 217 -22.98 7.23 14.42
N ASP A 218 -22.88 7.35 15.75
CA ASP A 218 -23.61 8.36 16.53
C ASP A 218 -22.74 9.52 17.05
N ASN A 219 -21.43 9.48 16.79
CA ASN A 219 -20.43 10.47 17.20
C ASN A 219 -20.33 10.66 18.73
N ASP A 220 -20.51 9.61 19.52
CA ASP A 220 -20.40 9.70 20.97
C ASP A 220 -18.96 9.48 21.49
N GLY A 221 -18.06 9.04 20.59
CA GLY A 221 -16.65 8.78 20.86
C GLY A 221 -16.37 7.39 21.42
N ILE A 222 -17.33 6.49 21.24
CA ILE A 222 -17.19 5.05 21.38
C ILE A 222 -17.25 4.51 19.95
N GLU A 223 -16.28 3.69 19.56
CA GLU A 223 -16.27 3.09 18.23
C GLU A 223 -17.40 2.05 18.15
N ASP A 224 -18.05 1.90 16.99
CA ASP A 224 -19.27 1.10 16.81
C ASP A 224 -19.13 -0.32 17.37
N HIS A 225 -17.97 -0.96 17.18
CA HIS A 225 -17.70 -2.32 17.66
C HIS A 225 -17.66 -2.47 19.20
N VAL A 226 -17.48 -1.37 19.94
CA VAL A 226 -17.48 -1.32 21.42
C VAL A 226 -18.70 -0.60 21.98
N ASP A 227 -19.54 0.00 21.13
CA ASP A 227 -20.84 0.49 21.53
C ASP A 227 -21.84 -0.67 21.65
N ASP A 228 -22.80 -0.56 22.57
CA ASP A 228 -23.90 -1.52 22.69
C ASP A 228 -25.16 -1.00 21.96
N ASP A 229 -25.13 0.21 21.37
CA ASP A 229 -26.25 0.95 20.72
C ASP A 229 -25.62 1.97 19.74
N ASP A 230 -24.89 1.47 18.74
CA ASP A 230 -24.00 2.21 17.82
C ASP A 230 -24.71 3.34 17.03
N ASP A 231 -25.98 3.16 16.69
CA ASP A 231 -26.80 4.18 16.01
C ASP A 231 -27.59 5.10 16.99
N ASN A 232 -27.50 4.79 18.30
CA ASN A 232 -28.18 5.44 19.42
C ASN A 232 -29.70 5.64 19.19
N ASP A 233 -30.34 4.70 18.50
CA ASP A 233 -31.78 4.67 18.31
C ASP A 233 -32.53 4.17 19.57
N GLY A 234 -31.78 3.57 20.51
CA GLY A 234 -32.26 3.04 21.77
C GLY A 234 -32.63 1.56 21.74
N ILE A 235 -32.18 0.83 20.72
CA ILE A 235 -32.17 -0.63 20.61
C ILE A 235 -30.70 -1.05 20.70
N ILE A 236 -30.43 -2.13 21.46
CA ILE A 236 -29.05 -2.62 21.58
C ILE A 236 -28.76 -3.51 20.38
N ASP A 237 -27.56 -3.47 19.82
CA ASP A 237 -27.12 -4.12 18.57
C ASP A 237 -27.47 -5.62 18.53
N GLU A 238 -27.38 -6.31 19.69
CA GLU A 238 -27.81 -7.72 19.85
C GLU A 238 -29.29 -7.98 19.44
N PHE A 239 -30.09 -6.93 19.31
CA PHE A 239 -31.51 -6.98 18.94
C PHE A 239 -31.84 -6.33 17.60
N GLU A 240 -30.84 -5.86 16.89
CA GLU A 240 -30.96 -5.24 15.57
C GLU A 240 -30.96 -6.28 14.44
N ILE A 241 -31.45 -5.89 13.25
CA ILE A 241 -31.74 -6.82 12.13
C ILE A 241 -31.32 -6.22 10.79
#